data_AF-A0A651GX74-F1
#
_entry.id   AF-A0A651GX74-F1
#
_cell.length_a   1.000
_cell.length_b   1.000
_cell.length_c   1.000
_cell.angle_alpha   90.00
_cell.angle_beta   90.00
_cell.angle_gamma   90.00
#
_symmetry.space_group_name_H-M   'P 1'
#
loop_
_entity.id
_entity.type
_entity.pdbx_description
1 polymer ?
#
loop_
_entity_poly.entity_id
_entity_poly.type
_entity_poly.pdbx_seq_one_letter_code
_entity_poly.pdbx_strand_id
1 'polypeptide(L)'
;MTVKERIEKVLEGKACGVYEPNSIVEIDAECYVVYVLAHNNEPLLVGQGKRNRAKIIFDDLDAGTTSHFKALKVRLYHLYHNEIFPQSYFQRVIVKCKDREESKQIEKLLHREMGGNNNDVPCEIKTKLLDGLSPDSVPFLLLEIALISSFGGISDIIKWRKKGLLKDEVWTELSTRLRLDKLGLK
;
A
#
# COMPACT_ATOMS: atom_id res chain seq x y z
N MET A 1 9.97 19.17 -7.54
CA MET A 1 9.59 19.29 -6.12
C MET A 1 9.24 17.89 -5.63
N THR A 2 9.92 17.40 -4.61
CA THR A 2 9.74 16.05 -4.05
C THR A 2 8.44 15.96 -3.23
N VAL A 3 7.98 14.75 -2.90
CA VAL A 3 6.80 14.61 -2.03
C VAL A 3 7.07 15.18 -0.63
N LYS A 4 8.31 15.08 -0.14
CA LYS A 4 8.74 15.64 1.14
C LYS A 4 8.62 17.16 1.15
N GLU A 5 9.18 17.83 0.13
CA GLU A 5 9.09 19.29 -0.02
C GLU A 5 7.64 19.77 -0.09
N ARG A 6 6.77 19.02 -0.78
CA ARG A 6 5.32 19.29 -0.80
C ARG A 6 4.71 19.20 0.60
N ILE A 7 5.03 18.15 1.35
CA ILE A 7 4.53 17.95 2.71
C ILE A 7 5.01 19.08 3.62
N GLU A 8 6.30 19.42 3.58
CA GLU A 8 6.86 20.51 4.40
C GLU A 8 6.18 21.84 4.12
N LYS A 9 5.91 22.16 2.85
CA LYS A 9 5.15 23.34 2.45
C LYS A 9 3.71 23.34 2.94
N VAL A 10 3.01 22.20 2.86
CA VAL A 10 1.63 22.06 3.37
C VAL A 10 1.57 22.21 4.89
N LEU A 11 2.63 21.76 5.58
CA LEU A 11 2.69 21.67 7.02
C LEU A 11 3.43 22.83 7.69
N GLU A 12 3.81 23.91 6.99
CA GLU A 12 4.54 25.06 7.54
C GLU A 12 4.14 25.38 9.02
N GLY A 13 4.98 24.95 9.97
CA GLY A 13 4.82 25.15 11.43
C GLY A 13 3.86 24.22 12.20
N LYS A 14 3.24 23.22 11.55
CA LYS A 14 2.19 22.35 12.12
C LYS A 14 2.65 20.96 12.58
N ALA A 15 3.86 20.52 12.20
CA ALA A 15 4.37 19.19 12.51
C ALA A 15 5.63 19.23 13.38
N CYS A 16 5.87 18.16 14.15
CA CYS A 16 7.07 18.03 14.97
C CYS A 16 8.33 17.72 14.17
N GLY A 17 8.18 17.25 12.93
CA GLY A 17 9.28 16.97 12.02
C GLY A 17 8.85 16.12 10.83
N VAL A 18 9.53 16.29 9.71
CA VAL A 18 9.32 15.53 8.47
C VAL A 18 10.65 14.90 8.06
N TYR A 19 10.67 13.60 7.81
CA TYR A 19 11.90 12.88 7.45
C TYR A 19 11.63 11.65 6.58
N GLU A 20 12.69 11.16 5.94
CA GLU A 20 12.65 9.98 5.07
C GLU A 20 13.34 8.82 5.80
N PRO A 21 12.58 7.82 6.30
CA PRO A 21 13.19 6.68 6.96
C PRO A 21 13.78 5.70 5.94
N ASN A 22 14.94 5.12 6.23
CA ASN A 22 15.47 4.00 5.44
C ASN A 22 14.82 2.67 5.87
N SER A 23 14.41 2.58 7.13
CA SER A 23 13.89 1.38 7.75
C SER A 23 12.82 1.67 8.80
N ILE A 24 11.98 0.67 9.09
CA ILE A 24 10.93 0.77 10.10
C ILE A 24 11.46 1.07 11.51
N VAL A 25 12.69 0.67 11.83
CA VAL A 25 13.27 0.86 13.17
C VAL A 25 13.56 2.32 13.49
N GLU A 26 13.64 3.19 12.47
CA GLU A 26 13.80 4.64 12.60
C GLU A 26 12.52 5.37 13.01
N ILE A 27 11.37 4.68 13.01
CA ILE A 27 10.11 5.20 13.53
C ILE A 27 10.01 4.80 14.99
N ASP A 28 9.82 5.70 15.94
CA ASP A 28 9.59 5.32 17.35
C ASP A 28 8.29 4.48 17.49
N ALA A 29 8.31 3.44 18.33
CA ALA A 29 7.19 2.53 18.54
C ALA A 29 5.96 3.25 19.12
N GLU A 30 6.19 4.20 20.01
CA GLU A 30 5.14 4.88 20.78
C GLU A 30 4.68 6.19 20.13
N CYS A 31 5.46 6.73 19.18
CA CYS A 31 5.15 7.97 18.49
C CYS A 31 4.01 7.78 17.48
N TYR A 32 3.07 8.73 17.50
CA TYR A 32 2.08 8.86 16.43
C TYR A 32 2.73 9.52 15.23
N VAL A 33 2.48 8.95 14.05
CA VAL A 33 3.03 9.44 12.80
C VAL A 33 1.95 9.49 11.72
N VAL A 34 2.13 10.38 10.77
CA VAL A 34 1.54 10.27 9.43
C VAL A 34 2.62 9.70 8.51
N TYR A 35 2.28 8.61 7.83
CA TYR A 35 3.17 7.89 6.92
C TYR A 35 2.67 8.05 5.49
N VAL A 36 3.61 8.36 4.59
CA VAL A 36 3.37 8.55 3.17
C VAL A 36 4.29 7.63 2.38
N LEU A 37 3.69 6.81 1.51
CA LEU A 37 4.38 6.17 0.40
C LEU A 37 3.99 6.93 -0.87
N ALA A 38 4.98 7.43 -1.60
CA ALA A 38 4.79 8.07 -2.88
C ALA A 38 5.46 7.25 -3.98
N HIS A 39 4.89 7.32 -5.18
CA HIS A 39 5.45 6.77 -6.40
C HIS A 39 5.58 7.93 -7.39
N ASN A 40 6.79 8.20 -7.89
CA ASN A 40 7.07 9.33 -8.78
C ASN A 40 6.59 10.70 -8.23
N ASN A 41 6.84 10.97 -6.94
CA ASN A 41 6.36 12.16 -6.19
C ASN A 41 4.84 12.26 -5.99
N GLU A 42 4.05 11.31 -6.46
CA GLU A 42 2.61 11.28 -6.24
C GLU A 42 2.24 10.36 -5.06
N PRO A 43 1.43 10.83 -4.10
CA PRO A 43 1.06 10.02 -2.94
C PRO A 43 0.27 8.78 -3.35
N LEU A 44 0.93 7.63 -3.25
CA LEU A 44 0.30 6.33 -3.44
C LEU A 44 -0.61 5.99 -2.26
N LEU A 45 -0.10 6.28 -1.06
CA LEU A 45 -0.74 5.98 0.21
C LEU A 45 -0.35 7.05 1.23
N VAL A 46 -1.36 7.62 1.88
CA VAL A 46 -1.22 8.42 3.09
C VAL A 46 -2.06 7.74 4.17
N GLY A 47 -1.48 7.57 5.36
CA GLY A 47 -2.16 7.02 6.52
C GLY A 47 -1.55 7.51 7.82
N GLN A 48 -2.23 7.26 8.94
CA GLN A 48 -1.71 7.58 10.27
C GLN A 48 -1.79 6.42 11.25
N GLY A 49 -0.94 6.48 12.27
CA GLY A 49 -0.93 5.57 13.41
C GLY A 49 0.44 5.52 14.06
N LYS A 50 0.69 4.46 14.82
CA LYS A 50 2.03 4.15 15.37
C LYS A 50 2.85 3.33 14.36
N ARG A 51 4.10 2.99 14.71
CA ARG A 51 5.03 2.16 13.91
C ARG A 51 4.38 0.95 13.21
N ASN A 52 3.53 0.20 13.91
CA ASN A 52 2.88 -0.99 13.34
C ASN A 52 1.89 -0.70 12.20
N ARG A 53 1.35 0.50 12.10
CA ARG A 53 0.50 0.93 10.99
C ARG A 53 1.35 1.43 9.82
N ALA A 54 2.46 2.10 10.12
CA ALA A 54 3.39 2.62 9.14
C ALA A 54 4.19 1.54 8.39
N LYS A 55 4.20 0.27 8.85
CA LYS A 55 4.94 -0.84 8.20
C LYS A 55 4.68 -0.94 6.71
N ILE A 56 3.44 -0.66 6.29
CA ILE A 56 3.01 -0.79 4.89
C ILE A 56 3.85 0.03 3.90
N ILE A 57 4.44 1.16 4.32
CA ILE A 57 5.29 1.95 3.40
C ILE A 57 6.64 1.28 3.14
N PHE A 58 7.00 0.26 3.93
CA PHE A 58 8.21 -0.54 3.80
C PHE A 58 7.94 -1.92 3.21
N ASP A 59 6.70 -2.24 2.85
CA ASP A 59 6.40 -3.45 2.10
C ASP A 59 7.20 -3.46 0.79
N ASP A 60 7.58 -4.64 0.33
CA ASP A 60 8.26 -4.88 -0.93
C ASP A 60 7.81 -6.23 -1.54
N LEU A 61 8.62 -6.84 -2.41
CA LEU A 61 8.30 -8.12 -3.04
C LEU A 61 8.55 -9.33 -2.13
N ASP A 62 9.38 -9.21 -1.11
CA ASP A 62 9.82 -10.29 -0.22
C ASP A 62 9.19 -10.20 1.18
N ALA A 63 8.67 -9.03 1.56
CA ALA A 63 7.95 -8.79 2.80
C ALA A 63 6.71 -7.92 2.54
N GLY A 64 5.60 -8.22 3.20
CA GLY A 64 4.38 -7.43 3.01
C GLY A 64 3.39 -7.54 4.16
N THR A 65 2.67 -6.45 4.41
CA THR A 65 1.65 -6.32 5.43
C THR A 65 0.34 -6.91 4.92
N THR A 66 0.01 -8.16 5.28
CA THR A 66 -1.13 -8.88 4.69
C THR A 66 -2.51 -8.39 5.17
N SER A 67 -2.59 -7.77 6.35
CA SER A 67 -3.84 -7.38 7.00
C SER A 67 -4.27 -5.93 6.77
N HIS A 68 -3.50 -5.15 6.00
CA HIS A 68 -3.82 -3.75 5.75
C HIS A 68 -4.64 -3.61 4.47
N PHE A 69 -5.73 -2.82 4.50
CA PHE A 69 -6.64 -2.72 3.36
C PHE A 69 -5.97 -2.20 2.08
N LYS A 70 -5.01 -1.26 2.21
CA LYS A 70 -4.17 -0.77 1.10
C LYS A 70 -3.03 -1.70 0.67
N ALA A 71 -2.82 -2.83 1.32
CA ALA A 71 -1.66 -3.69 1.06
C ALA A 71 -1.66 -4.26 -0.36
N LEU A 72 -2.83 -4.63 -0.88
CA LEU A 72 -2.95 -5.11 -2.25
C LEU A 72 -2.47 -4.05 -3.24
N LYS A 73 -2.91 -2.79 -3.08
CA LYS A 73 -2.47 -1.67 -3.93
C LYS A 73 -0.94 -1.52 -3.90
N VAL A 74 -0.34 -1.48 -2.72
CA VAL A 74 1.13 -1.35 -2.56
C VAL A 74 1.85 -2.53 -3.23
N ARG A 75 1.38 -3.75 -3.01
CA ARG A 75 1.93 -4.97 -3.63
C ARG A 75 1.90 -4.90 -5.16
N LEU A 76 0.77 -4.48 -5.74
CA LEU A 76 0.61 -4.38 -7.19
C LEU A 76 1.53 -3.32 -7.79
N TYR A 77 1.74 -2.20 -7.11
CA TYR A 77 2.76 -1.23 -7.51
C TYR A 77 4.15 -1.88 -7.51
N HIS A 78 4.56 -2.57 -6.46
CA HIS A 78 5.87 -3.26 -6.45
C HIS A 78 6.00 -4.34 -7.53
N LEU A 79 4.92 -5.02 -7.90
CA LEU A 79 4.93 -6.05 -8.93
C LEU A 79 5.12 -5.49 -10.34
N TYR A 80 4.40 -4.41 -10.66
CA TYR A 80 4.24 -3.98 -12.05
C TYR A 80 4.85 -2.60 -12.35
N HIS A 81 5.32 -1.86 -11.35
CA HIS A 81 5.77 -0.48 -11.58
C HIS A 81 6.97 -0.39 -12.53
N ASN A 82 7.93 -1.32 -12.47
CA ASN A 82 9.11 -1.27 -13.35
C ASN A 82 8.76 -1.55 -14.81
N GLU A 83 7.74 -2.39 -15.04
CA GLU A 83 7.28 -2.75 -16.38
C GLU A 83 6.41 -1.64 -16.99
N ILE A 84 5.54 -1.02 -16.17
CA ILE A 84 4.59 0.01 -16.62
C ILE A 84 5.19 1.41 -16.60
N PHE A 85 5.99 1.72 -15.59
CA PHE A 85 6.58 3.03 -15.34
C PHE A 85 8.11 2.90 -15.25
N PRO A 86 8.81 2.82 -16.40
CA PRO A 86 10.27 2.77 -16.42
C PRO A 86 10.88 3.94 -15.65
N GLN A 87 11.98 3.69 -14.94
CA GLN A 87 12.68 4.68 -14.11
C GLN A 87 11.84 5.25 -12.96
N SER A 88 10.75 4.58 -12.60
CA SER A 88 9.97 4.99 -11.45
C SER A 88 10.66 4.70 -10.13
N TYR A 89 10.33 5.48 -9.11
CA TYR A 89 10.89 5.34 -7.78
C TYR A 89 9.83 5.51 -6.71
N PHE A 90 10.10 4.92 -5.55
CA PHE A 90 9.31 5.11 -4.35
C PHE A 90 10.01 6.08 -3.41
N GLN A 91 9.21 6.92 -2.75
CA GLN A 91 9.67 7.80 -1.68
C GLN A 91 8.83 7.53 -0.43
N ARG A 92 9.50 7.36 0.71
CA ARG A 92 8.88 7.11 2.01
C ARG A 92 9.06 8.35 2.86
N VAL A 93 7.98 8.91 3.37
CA VAL A 93 8.04 10.09 4.25
C VAL A 93 7.26 9.84 5.52
N ILE A 94 7.84 10.23 6.64
CA ILE A 94 7.22 10.21 7.96
C ILE A 94 7.10 11.64 8.46
N VAL A 95 5.91 11.97 8.93
CA VAL A 95 5.62 13.18 9.69
C VAL A 95 5.42 12.79 11.14
N LYS A 96 6.28 13.28 12.03
CA LYS A 96 6.14 13.06 13.48
C LYS A 96 5.00 13.91 14.03
N CYS A 97 4.18 13.30 14.88
CA CYS A 97 3.08 13.95 15.56
C CYS A 97 3.25 13.87 17.08
N LYS A 98 2.78 14.89 17.79
CA LYS A 98 2.74 14.98 19.26
C LYS A 98 1.86 13.89 19.83
N ASP A 99 0.70 13.70 19.21
CA ASP A 99 -0.34 12.79 19.68
C ASP A 99 -1.20 12.28 18.52
N ARG A 100 -2.20 11.47 18.90
CA ARG A 100 -3.17 10.88 17.98
C ARG A 100 -4.06 11.90 17.29
N GLU A 101 -4.32 13.04 17.93
CA GLU A 101 -5.24 14.03 17.38
C GLU A 101 -4.54 14.87 16.31
N GLU A 102 -3.30 15.28 16.57
CA GLU A 102 -2.44 15.93 15.57
C GLU A 102 -2.23 15.02 14.35
N SER A 103 -2.03 13.70 14.55
CA SER A 103 -1.86 12.77 13.42
C SER A 103 -3.10 12.67 12.51
N LYS A 104 -4.31 12.72 13.08
CA LYS A 104 -5.56 12.77 12.28
C LYS A 104 -5.69 14.09 11.53
N GLN A 105 -5.37 15.20 12.18
CA GLN A 105 -5.48 16.53 11.57
C GLN A 105 -4.51 16.66 10.39
N ILE A 106 -3.27 16.22 10.57
CA ILE A 106 -2.26 16.19 9.52
C ILE A 106 -2.67 15.24 8.40
N GLU A 107 -3.10 14.01 8.70
CA GLU A 107 -3.56 13.06 7.67
C GLU A 107 -4.69 13.66 6.81
N LYS A 108 -5.71 14.24 7.46
CA LYS A 108 -6.83 14.88 6.77
C LYS A 108 -6.38 16.04 5.88
N LEU A 109 -5.43 16.84 6.37
CA LEU A 109 -4.84 17.93 5.61
C LEU A 109 -4.09 17.41 4.38
N LEU A 110 -3.22 16.41 4.55
CA LEU A 110 -2.48 15.81 3.42
C LEU A 110 -3.44 15.16 2.41
N HIS A 111 -4.49 14.45 2.86
CA HIS A 111 -5.50 13.90 1.94
C HIS A 111 -6.15 14.98 1.08
N ARG A 112 -6.44 16.15 1.67
CA ARG A 112 -7.07 17.27 0.94
C ARG A 112 -6.12 17.94 -0.05
N GLU A 113 -4.87 18.17 0.33
CA GLU A 113 -3.92 18.93 -0.50
C GLU A 113 -3.19 18.07 -1.54
N MET A 114 -3.04 16.77 -1.28
CA MET A 114 -2.19 15.90 -2.10
C MET A 114 -2.73 14.48 -2.33
N GLY A 115 -3.89 14.12 -1.77
CA GLY A 115 -4.53 12.83 -2.03
C GLY A 115 -3.92 11.66 -1.24
N GLY A 116 -3.78 10.49 -1.88
CA GLY A 116 -3.29 9.26 -1.24
C GLY A 116 -4.30 8.53 -0.34
N ASN A 117 -5.57 8.96 -0.35
CA ASN A 117 -6.69 8.27 0.31
C ASN A 117 -7.40 7.25 -0.59
N ASN A 118 -7.19 7.32 -1.91
CA ASN A 118 -7.85 6.43 -2.86
C ASN A 118 -7.26 5.00 -2.85
N ASN A 119 -8.14 4.00 -2.93
CA ASN A 119 -7.79 2.60 -3.07
C ASN A 119 -7.70 2.14 -4.54
N ASP A 120 -8.13 2.97 -5.50
CA ASP A 120 -8.10 2.60 -6.90
C ASP A 120 -6.69 2.27 -7.36
N VAL A 121 -6.62 1.19 -8.12
CA VAL A 121 -5.41 0.75 -8.80
C VAL A 121 -5.44 1.29 -10.23
N PRO A 122 -4.36 1.89 -10.74
CA PRO A 122 -4.29 2.35 -12.13
C PRO A 122 -4.71 1.28 -13.13
N CYS A 123 -5.40 1.70 -14.20
CA CYS A 123 -5.89 0.80 -15.23
C CYS A 123 -4.78 -0.05 -15.85
N GLU A 124 -3.57 0.49 -15.99
CA GLU A 124 -2.40 -0.20 -16.52
C GLU A 124 -1.97 -1.36 -15.61
N ILE A 125 -1.93 -1.13 -14.29
CA ILE A 125 -1.62 -2.17 -13.30
C ILE A 125 -2.72 -3.22 -13.29
N LYS A 126 -3.99 -2.80 -13.33
CA LYS A 126 -5.14 -3.71 -13.37
C LYS A 126 -5.11 -4.58 -14.65
N THR A 127 -4.77 -3.98 -15.78
CA THR A 127 -4.65 -4.69 -17.06
C THR A 127 -3.56 -5.74 -16.99
N LYS A 128 -2.39 -5.41 -16.44
CA LYS A 128 -1.31 -6.39 -16.22
C LYS A 128 -1.70 -7.50 -15.25
N LEU A 129 -2.41 -7.16 -14.17
CA LEU A 129 -2.89 -8.15 -13.21
C LEU A 129 -3.86 -9.15 -13.84
N LEU A 130 -4.73 -8.72 -14.75
CA LEU A 130 -5.79 -9.55 -15.34
C LEU A 130 -5.43 -10.13 -16.70
N ASP A 131 -4.25 -9.81 -17.24
CA ASP A 131 -3.82 -10.23 -18.58
C ASP A 131 -3.88 -11.75 -18.76
N GLY A 132 -4.46 -12.20 -19.86
CA GLY A 132 -4.67 -13.62 -20.18
C GLY A 132 -5.80 -14.34 -19.43
N LEU A 133 -6.52 -13.68 -18.52
CA LEU A 133 -7.69 -14.28 -17.86
C LEU A 133 -8.97 -14.00 -18.65
N SER A 134 -9.82 -15.01 -18.77
CA SER A 134 -11.18 -14.81 -19.30
C SER A 134 -12.03 -14.03 -18.29
N PRO A 135 -12.84 -13.03 -18.69
CA PRO A 135 -13.66 -12.23 -17.77
C PRO A 135 -14.67 -13.02 -16.94
N ASP A 136 -15.09 -14.20 -17.41
CA ASP A 136 -15.99 -15.13 -16.73
C ASP A 136 -15.26 -16.18 -15.86
N SER A 137 -13.92 -16.18 -15.87
CA SER A 137 -13.12 -17.11 -15.07
C SER A 137 -13.16 -16.76 -13.58
N VAL A 138 -13.13 -17.80 -12.75
CA VAL A 138 -13.10 -17.64 -11.28
C VAL A 138 -11.90 -16.77 -10.82
N PRO A 139 -10.66 -16.96 -11.31
CA PRO A 139 -9.54 -16.09 -10.94
C PRO A 139 -9.77 -14.61 -11.26
N PHE A 140 -10.34 -14.31 -12.44
CA PHE A 140 -10.64 -12.93 -12.84
C PHE A 140 -11.59 -12.26 -11.84
N LEU A 141 -12.72 -12.92 -11.56
CA LEU A 141 -13.73 -12.41 -10.64
C LEU A 141 -13.18 -12.24 -9.22
N LEU A 142 -12.39 -13.19 -8.73
CA LEU A 142 -11.80 -13.10 -7.38
C LEU A 142 -10.77 -11.96 -7.26
N LEU A 143 -9.98 -11.70 -8.31
CA LEU A 143 -9.07 -10.56 -8.33
C LEU A 143 -9.82 -9.23 -8.34
N GLU A 144 -10.87 -9.11 -9.16
CA GLU A 144 -11.76 -7.93 -9.16
C GLU A 144 -12.37 -7.68 -7.78
N ILE A 145 -12.89 -8.72 -7.11
CA ILE A 145 -13.43 -8.62 -5.75
C ILE A 145 -12.34 -8.19 -4.75
N ALA A 146 -11.14 -8.77 -4.85
CA ALA A 146 -10.03 -8.43 -3.97
C ALA A 146 -9.57 -6.97 -4.13
N LEU A 147 -9.58 -6.43 -5.35
CA LEU A 147 -9.25 -5.04 -5.65
C LEU A 147 -10.20 -4.04 -4.98
N ILE A 148 -11.47 -4.39 -4.84
CA ILE A 148 -12.49 -3.53 -4.20
C ILE A 148 -12.72 -3.84 -2.71
N SER A 149 -11.96 -4.77 -2.13
CA SER A 149 -12.14 -5.17 -0.73
C SER A 149 -11.85 -4.03 0.25
N SER A 150 -12.78 -3.83 1.20
CA SER A 150 -12.64 -2.89 2.30
C SER A 150 -11.80 -3.43 3.48
N PHE A 151 -11.55 -4.74 3.53
CA PHE A 151 -10.82 -5.40 4.63
C PHE A 151 -9.37 -5.78 4.26
N GLY A 152 -9.07 -5.84 2.96
CA GLY A 152 -7.75 -6.10 2.40
C GLY A 152 -7.74 -7.35 1.52
N GLY A 153 -7.63 -7.14 0.20
CA GLY A 153 -7.75 -8.22 -0.78
C GLY A 153 -6.76 -9.38 -0.60
N ILE A 154 -5.52 -9.10 -0.16
CA ILE A 154 -4.54 -10.16 0.17
C ILE A 154 -5.05 -11.03 1.33
N SER A 155 -5.52 -10.42 2.41
CA SER A 155 -6.08 -11.12 3.57
C SER A 155 -7.27 -12.00 3.18
N ASP A 156 -8.16 -11.47 2.33
CA ASP A 156 -9.35 -12.20 1.89
C ASP A 156 -8.99 -13.41 1.04
N ILE A 157 -8.11 -13.27 0.05
CA ILE A 157 -7.63 -14.38 -0.78
C ILE A 157 -7.01 -15.49 0.10
N ILE A 158 -6.18 -15.12 1.08
CA ILE A 158 -5.57 -16.08 2.01
C ILE A 158 -6.63 -16.78 2.86
N LYS A 159 -7.62 -16.04 3.37
CA LYS A 159 -8.72 -16.63 4.16
C LYS A 159 -9.55 -17.60 3.32
N TRP A 160 -9.88 -17.24 2.09
CA TRP A 160 -10.62 -18.12 1.18
C TRP A 160 -9.85 -19.43 0.94
N ARG A 161 -8.53 -19.35 0.74
CA ARG A 161 -7.67 -20.54 0.66
C ARG A 161 -7.72 -21.38 1.93
N LYS A 162 -7.50 -20.76 3.10
CA LYS A 162 -7.51 -21.46 4.40
C LYS A 162 -8.87 -22.08 4.75
N LYS A 163 -9.97 -21.57 4.18
CA LYS A 163 -11.32 -22.11 4.33
C LYS A 163 -11.68 -23.19 3.29
N GLY A 164 -10.76 -23.56 2.40
CA GLY A 164 -11.01 -24.57 1.37
C GLY A 164 -11.95 -24.09 0.25
N LEU A 165 -12.16 -22.77 0.11
CA LEU A 165 -13.03 -22.20 -0.91
C LEU A 165 -12.35 -22.10 -2.29
N LEU A 166 -11.02 -22.15 -2.32
CA LEU A 166 -10.23 -22.04 -3.54
C LEU A 166 -9.64 -23.39 -3.92
N LYS A 167 -10.01 -23.89 -5.11
CA LYS A 167 -9.34 -25.02 -5.76
C LYS A 167 -7.85 -24.70 -5.97
N ASP A 168 -7.01 -25.73 -6.03
CA ASP A 168 -5.54 -25.58 -6.15
C ASP A 168 -5.12 -24.80 -7.40
N GLU A 169 -5.80 -25.06 -8.53
CA GLU A 169 -5.63 -24.35 -9.79
C GLU A 169 -5.91 -22.84 -9.65
N VAL A 170 -7.04 -22.46 -9.03
CA VAL A 170 -7.40 -21.06 -8.77
C VAL A 170 -6.40 -20.43 -7.81
N TRP A 171 -6.02 -21.13 -6.74
CA TRP A 171 -5.02 -20.64 -5.78
C TRP A 171 -3.68 -20.40 -6.46
N THR A 172 -3.22 -21.32 -7.31
CA THR A 172 -1.95 -21.22 -8.02
C THR A 172 -1.95 -20.00 -8.93
N GLU A 173 -3.04 -19.75 -9.65
CA GLU A 173 -3.20 -18.56 -10.50
C GLU A 173 -3.12 -17.26 -9.70
N LEU A 174 -3.91 -17.13 -8.63
CA LEU A 174 -3.92 -15.94 -7.76
C LEU A 174 -2.57 -15.72 -7.08
N SER A 175 -1.99 -16.81 -6.55
CA SER A 175 -0.71 -16.77 -5.84
C SER A 175 0.43 -16.38 -6.76
N THR A 176 0.44 -16.87 -8.02
CA THR A 176 1.48 -16.54 -9.00
C THR A 176 1.42 -15.06 -9.37
N ARG A 177 0.23 -14.54 -9.69
CA ARG A 177 0.04 -13.14 -10.08
C ARG A 177 0.41 -12.15 -8.98
N LEU A 178 0.04 -12.47 -7.74
CA LEU A 178 0.31 -11.61 -6.58
C LEU A 178 1.65 -11.93 -5.89
N ARG A 179 2.38 -12.96 -6.36
CA ARG A 179 3.58 -13.54 -5.75
C ARG A 179 3.40 -13.80 -4.24
N LEU A 180 2.30 -14.45 -3.86
CA LEU A 180 1.94 -14.67 -2.45
C LEU A 180 2.87 -15.66 -1.75
N ASP A 181 3.53 -16.54 -2.52
CA ASP A 181 4.57 -17.47 -2.06
C ASP A 181 5.71 -16.73 -1.35
N LYS A 182 6.03 -15.52 -1.81
CA LYS A 182 7.09 -14.68 -1.23
C LYS A 182 6.73 -14.07 0.12
N LEU A 183 5.45 -14.00 0.46
CA LEU A 183 5.00 -13.40 1.72
C LEU A 183 5.22 -14.31 2.95
N GLY A 184 5.87 -15.47 2.79
CA GLY A 184 6.17 -16.38 3.90
C GLY A 184 4.92 -16.88 4.62
N LEU A 185 3.80 -16.97 3.89
CA LEU A 185 2.49 -17.35 4.41
C LEU A 185 2.50 -18.82 4.82
N LYS A 186 2.84 -19.09 6.09
CA LYS A 186 2.62 -20.39 6.72
C LYS A 186 1.14 -20.61 7.07
#